data_AF-X0XCF2-F1
#
_entry.id   AF-X0XCF2-F1
#
_cell.length_a   1.000
_cell.length_b   1.000
_cell.length_c   1.000
_cell.angle_alpha   90.00
_cell.angle_beta   90.00
_cell.angle_gamma   90.00
#
_symmetry.space_group_name_H-M   'P 1'
#
loop_
_entity.id
_entity.type
_entity.pdbx_description
1 polymer ?
#
loop_
_entity_poly.entity_id
_entity_poly.type
_entity_poly.pdbx_seq_one_letter_code
_entity_poly.pdbx_strand_id
1 'polypeptide(L)'
;MASEFTIGKINIEREEMMRFKWLSVIFMIMACWFSLSCQGQKIWPTEGWKKSSPATQGINEKFLSDLDKKITNGDYGYVDGFIVIRNGYLVYEKFYINDYIKINEGIDDSKWQYNYNNPDWHPFYKGTKLHTLQSVTKSVTSAAIGVAIGREEVPGVDVKIVDIFKDEEIANLDERKKRMTLEDVLT
;
A
#
# COMPACT_ATOMS: atom_id res chain seq x y z
N MET A 1 -1.75 -25.39 86.26
CA MET A 1 -0.57 -24.80 85.58
C MET A 1 0.04 -25.91 84.74
N ALA A 2 0.15 -25.86 83.41
CA ALA A 2 0.15 -24.76 82.45
C ALA A 2 -0.47 -25.28 81.13
N SER A 3 -1.48 -24.58 80.58
CA SER A 3 -1.40 -23.69 79.41
C SER A 3 -1.50 -24.41 78.06
N GLU A 4 -2.65 -24.24 77.41
CA GLU A 4 -2.85 -24.42 75.96
C GLU A 4 -1.92 -23.46 75.19
N PHE A 5 -1.33 -23.93 74.09
CA PHE A 5 -0.60 -23.10 73.13
C PHE A 5 -1.03 -23.45 71.70
N THR A 6 -1.81 -22.55 71.10
CA THR A 6 -2.22 -22.60 69.68
C THR A 6 -1.07 -22.13 68.78
N ILE A 7 -1.14 -22.45 67.47
CA ILE A 7 -0.88 -21.57 66.28
C ILE A 7 -0.56 -22.52 65.09
N GLY A 8 -1.28 -22.54 63.97
CA GLY A 8 -1.91 -21.44 63.23
C GLY A 8 -1.10 -21.00 61.99
N LYS A 9 -0.03 -21.70 61.61
CA LYS A 9 0.92 -21.23 60.55
C LYS A 9 0.85 -21.94 59.19
N ILE A 10 0.05 -23.00 59.00
CA ILE A 10 0.15 -23.85 57.78
C ILE A 10 -0.87 -23.47 56.68
N ASN A 11 -1.91 -22.69 56.97
CA ASN A 11 -2.95 -22.36 55.99
C ASN A 11 -2.67 -21.11 55.13
N ILE A 12 -1.81 -20.20 55.58
CA ILE A 12 -1.56 -18.92 54.88
C ILE A 12 -0.73 -19.15 53.60
N GLU A 13 0.32 -19.97 53.67
CA GLU A 13 1.18 -20.25 52.50
C GLU A 13 0.45 -21.02 51.38
N ARG A 14 -0.51 -21.87 51.74
CA ARG A 14 -1.29 -22.65 50.76
C ARG A 14 -2.27 -21.76 50.00
N GLU A 15 -2.93 -20.82 50.67
CA GLU A 15 -3.81 -19.85 50.00
C GLU A 15 -3.03 -18.86 49.13
N GLU A 16 -1.88 -18.37 49.60
CA GLU A 16 -1.02 -17.49 48.78
C GLU A 16 -0.45 -18.21 47.57
N MET A 17 0.00 -19.46 47.70
CA MET A 17 0.41 -20.28 46.56
C MET A 17 -0.74 -20.52 45.57
N MET A 18 -1.96 -20.74 46.05
CA MET A 18 -3.12 -20.92 45.19
C MET A 18 -3.49 -19.61 44.47
N ARG A 19 -3.42 -18.46 45.16
CA ARG A 19 -3.58 -17.13 44.55
C ARG A 19 -2.52 -16.82 43.51
N PHE A 20 -1.25 -17.14 43.77
CA PHE A 20 -0.16 -16.99 42.80
C PHE A 20 -0.40 -17.86 41.56
N LYS A 21 -0.77 -19.13 41.73
CA LYS A 21 -1.09 -20.03 40.61
C LYS A 21 -2.28 -19.53 39.79
N TRP A 22 -3.33 -19.03 40.43
CA TRP A 22 -4.50 -18.45 39.75
C TRP A 22 -4.16 -17.16 38.99
N LEU A 23 -3.33 -16.27 39.57
CA LEU A 23 -2.85 -15.06 38.89
C LEU A 23 -1.97 -15.40 37.68
N SER A 24 -1.11 -16.42 37.78
CA SER A 24 -0.30 -16.90 36.66
C SER A 24 -1.17 -17.49 35.53
N VAL A 25 -2.22 -18.23 35.87
CA VAL A 25 -3.17 -18.79 34.88
C VAL A 25 -3.96 -17.67 34.19
N ILE A 26 -4.45 -16.68 34.95
CA ILE A 26 -5.17 -15.53 34.38
C ILE A 26 -4.25 -14.70 33.46
N PHE A 27 -2.99 -14.48 33.86
CA PHE A 27 -2.00 -13.78 33.04
C PHE A 27 -1.66 -14.58 31.76
N MET A 28 -1.56 -15.90 31.85
CA MET A 28 -1.32 -16.78 30.70
C MET A 28 -2.54 -16.81 29.75
N ILE A 29 -3.78 -16.82 30.27
CA ILE A 29 -5.00 -16.74 29.47
C ILE A 29 -5.12 -15.36 28.79
N MET A 30 -4.80 -14.27 29.48
CA MET A 30 -4.76 -12.92 28.89
C MET A 30 -3.66 -12.80 27.81
N ALA A 31 -2.48 -13.35 28.04
CA ALA A 31 -1.39 -13.39 27.06
C ALA A 31 -1.75 -14.25 25.83
N CYS A 32 -2.48 -15.37 26.03
CA CYS A 32 -3.01 -16.18 24.94
C CYS A 32 -4.10 -15.43 24.15
N TRP A 33 -5.01 -14.69 24.79
CA TRP A 33 -5.98 -13.84 24.10
C TRP A 33 -5.33 -12.68 23.34
N PHE A 34 -4.24 -12.11 23.86
CA PHE A 34 -3.46 -11.10 23.14
C PHE A 34 -2.74 -11.69 21.91
N SER A 35 -2.26 -12.93 22.01
CA SER A 35 -1.54 -13.61 20.92
C SER A 35 -2.46 -14.09 19.78
N LEU A 36 -3.70 -14.49 20.08
CA LEU A 36 -4.69 -14.86 19.04
C LEU A 36 -5.20 -13.66 18.23
N SER A 37 -4.97 -12.43 18.69
CA SER A 37 -5.41 -11.22 17.98
C SER A 37 -4.45 -10.79 16.85
N CYS A 38 -3.32 -11.49 16.68
CA CYS A 38 -2.29 -11.13 15.70
C CYS A 38 -2.23 -12.05 14.46
N GLN A 39 -3.19 -12.96 14.27
CA GLN A 39 -3.41 -13.53 12.94
C GLN A 39 -4.21 -12.53 12.09
N GLY A 40 -3.55 -11.43 11.71
CA GLY A 40 -4.03 -10.55 10.66
C GLY A 40 -4.21 -11.38 9.40
N GLN A 41 -5.46 -11.71 9.08
CA GLN A 41 -5.82 -12.36 7.82
C GLN A 41 -5.17 -11.52 6.71
N LYS A 42 -4.32 -12.13 5.89
CA LYS A 42 -3.67 -11.48 4.74
C LYS A 42 -4.76 -11.16 3.71
N ILE A 43 -5.52 -10.09 3.94
CA ILE A 43 -6.52 -9.57 3.01
C ILE A 43 -5.74 -8.83 1.93
N TRP A 44 -5.29 -9.60 0.94
CA TRP A 44 -4.71 -9.09 -0.29
C TRP A 44 -5.71 -9.26 -1.41
N PRO A 45 -5.82 -8.31 -2.35
CA PRO A 45 -6.65 -8.48 -3.52
C PRO A 45 -6.00 -9.53 -4.42
N THR A 46 -6.55 -10.73 -4.46
CA THR A 46 -6.29 -11.65 -5.58
C THR A 46 -7.18 -11.24 -6.73
N GLU A 47 -8.48 -11.54 -6.63
CA GLU A 47 -9.49 -11.24 -7.65
C GLU A 47 -10.17 -9.89 -7.46
N GLY A 48 -9.99 -9.26 -6.28
CA GLY A 48 -10.54 -7.95 -5.98
C GLY A 48 -10.39 -7.55 -4.53
N TRP A 49 -10.59 -6.27 -4.25
CA TRP A 49 -10.56 -5.74 -2.89
C TRP A 49 -11.88 -6.00 -2.18
N LYS A 50 -11.81 -6.50 -0.94
CA LYS A 50 -12.98 -6.50 -0.04
C LYS A 50 -13.37 -5.06 0.28
N LYS A 51 -14.67 -4.77 0.31
CA LYS A 51 -15.17 -3.43 0.66
C LYS A 51 -15.41 -3.30 2.16
N SER A 52 -15.17 -2.10 2.70
CA SER A 52 -15.55 -1.72 4.07
C SER A 52 -16.00 -0.26 4.07
N SER A 53 -16.86 0.14 5.01
CA SER A 53 -17.23 1.55 5.16
C SER A 53 -16.04 2.39 5.66
N PRO A 54 -16.01 3.70 5.37
CA PRO A 54 -15.01 4.60 5.91
C PRO A 54 -15.02 4.65 7.44
N ALA A 55 -16.20 4.73 8.08
CA ALA A 55 -16.29 4.74 9.53
C ALA A 55 -15.62 3.51 10.19
N THR A 56 -15.87 2.30 9.66
CA THR A 56 -15.24 1.07 10.17
C THR A 56 -13.72 1.06 9.98
N GLN A 57 -13.21 1.73 8.95
CA GLN A 57 -11.76 1.86 8.73
C GLN A 57 -11.16 3.12 9.38
N GLY A 58 -11.88 3.78 10.28
CA GLY A 58 -11.42 4.96 11.01
C GLY A 58 -11.17 6.17 10.10
N ILE A 59 -11.94 6.29 9.02
CA ILE A 59 -11.91 7.43 8.09
C ILE A 59 -13.19 8.25 8.29
N ASN A 60 -13.03 9.58 8.37
CA ASN A 60 -14.15 10.50 8.49
C ASN A 60 -14.93 10.56 7.17
N GLU A 61 -16.16 10.03 7.17
CA GLU A 61 -17.05 10.01 6.01
C GLU A 61 -17.38 11.41 5.49
N LYS A 62 -17.52 12.39 6.40
CA LYS A 62 -17.80 13.77 6.00
C LYS A 62 -16.66 14.34 5.16
N PHE A 63 -15.41 14.08 5.55
CA PHE A 63 -14.24 14.54 4.79
C PHE A 63 -14.25 14.00 3.35
N LEU A 64 -14.52 12.71 3.17
CA LEU A 64 -14.62 12.10 1.84
C LEU A 64 -15.76 12.71 1.02
N SER A 65 -16.92 12.95 1.65
CA SER A 65 -18.07 13.56 0.98
C SER A 65 -17.83 15.04 0.60
N ASP A 66 -17.08 15.78 1.42
CA ASP A 66 -16.73 17.17 1.12
C ASP A 66 -15.72 17.22 -0.04
N LEU A 67 -14.76 16.29 -0.08
CA LEU A 67 -13.81 16.18 -1.19
C LEU A 67 -14.50 15.78 -2.50
N ASP A 68 -15.44 14.83 -2.46
CA ASP A 68 -16.27 14.43 -3.59
C ASP A 68 -17.01 15.62 -4.21
N LYS A 69 -17.60 16.48 -3.37
CA LYS A 69 -18.27 17.71 -3.81
C LYS A 69 -17.29 18.68 -4.48
N LYS A 70 -16.11 18.89 -3.90
CA LYS A 70 -15.09 19.78 -4.49
C LYS A 70 -14.61 19.28 -5.85
N ILE A 71 -14.38 17.97 -5.98
CA ILE A 71 -14.02 17.36 -7.27
C ILE A 71 -15.16 17.57 -8.28
N THR A 72 -16.39 17.27 -7.89
CA THR A 72 -17.57 17.44 -8.75
C THR A 72 -17.80 18.89 -9.18
N ASN A 73 -17.46 19.85 -8.30
CA ASN A 73 -17.53 21.28 -8.60
C ASN A 73 -16.39 21.79 -9.50
N GLY A 74 -15.38 20.95 -9.78
CA GLY A 74 -14.23 21.30 -10.61
C GLY A 74 -13.11 22.02 -9.86
N ASP A 75 -13.14 22.06 -8.52
CA ASP A 75 -12.15 22.78 -7.70
C ASP A 75 -10.72 22.22 -7.87
N TYR A 76 -10.60 20.98 -8.37
CA TYR A 76 -9.33 20.28 -8.62
C TYR A 76 -9.07 19.98 -10.10
N GLY A 77 -9.80 20.65 -11.01
CA GLY A 77 -9.75 20.36 -12.45
C GLY A 77 -10.42 19.03 -12.81
N TYR A 78 -9.97 18.43 -13.91
CA TYR A 78 -10.55 17.21 -14.47
C TYR A 78 -9.98 15.95 -13.81
N VAL A 79 -10.55 15.60 -12.67
CA VAL A 79 -10.26 14.32 -12.00
C VAL A 79 -11.15 13.25 -12.61
N ASP A 80 -10.62 12.08 -12.97
CA ASP A 80 -11.41 10.97 -13.52
C ASP A 80 -11.76 9.88 -12.49
N GLY A 81 -11.00 9.80 -11.40
CA GLY A 81 -11.23 8.79 -10.37
C GLY A 81 -10.56 9.12 -9.04
N PHE A 82 -11.19 8.68 -7.95
CA PHE A 82 -10.70 8.80 -6.59
C PHE A 82 -10.96 7.51 -5.82
N ILE A 83 -9.88 6.90 -5.33
CA ILE A 83 -9.91 5.59 -4.67
C ILE A 83 -9.16 5.68 -3.35
N VAL A 84 -9.74 5.11 -2.29
CA VAL A 84 -9.11 5.00 -0.97
C VAL A 84 -9.14 3.54 -0.52
N ILE A 85 -7.95 3.00 -0.25
CA ILE A 85 -7.76 1.66 0.32
C ILE A 85 -7.07 1.81 1.68
N ARG A 86 -7.59 1.15 2.71
CA ARG A 86 -7.03 1.17 4.07
C ARG A 86 -7.19 -0.18 4.74
N ASN A 87 -6.14 -0.64 5.42
CA ASN A 87 -6.09 -1.93 6.13
C ASN A 87 -6.50 -3.13 5.26
N GLY A 88 -6.23 -3.11 3.96
CA GLY A 88 -6.61 -4.20 3.06
C GLY A 88 -8.03 -4.10 2.49
N TYR A 89 -8.79 -3.04 2.77
CA TYR A 89 -10.16 -2.85 2.29
C TYR A 89 -10.26 -1.67 1.33
N LEU A 90 -11.06 -1.82 0.27
CA LEU A 90 -11.54 -0.72 -0.54
C LEU A 90 -12.59 0.05 0.27
N VAL A 91 -12.24 1.28 0.64
CA VAL A 91 -13.01 2.11 1.57
C VAL A 91 -13.89 3.10 0.83
N TYR A 92 -13.37 3.66 -0.26
CA TYR A 92 -14.04 4.66 -1.06
C TYR A 92 -13.60 4.51 -2.51
N GLU A 93 -14.54 4.65 -3.43
CA GLU A 93 -14.31 4.62 -4.87
C GLU A 93 -15.34 5.51 -5.55
N LYS A 94 -14.86 6.46 -6.33
CA LYS A 94 -15.66 7.29 -7.22
C LYS A 94 -14.95 7.48 -8.54
N PHE A 95 -15.72 7.51 -9.61
CA PHE A 95 -15.28 7.90 -10.94
C PHE A 95 -16.10 9.10 -11.38
N TYR A 96 -15.45 10.03 -12.06
CA TYR A 96 -16.04 11.27 -12.53
C TYR A 96 -15.90 11.31 -14.05
N ILE A 97 -16.94 11.77 -14.74
CA ILE A 97 -16.97 11.76 -16.20
C ILE A 97 -16.62 13.16 -16.69
N ASN A 98 -15.53 13.25 -17.45
CA ASN A 98 -15.11 14.46 -18.14
C ASN A 98 -15.23 14.25 -19.66
N ASP A 99 -15.80 15.23 -20.37
CA ASP A 99 -15.88 15.20 -21.83
C ASP A 99 -14.59 15.78 -22.43
N TYR A 100 -13.58 14.92 -22.56
CA TYR A 100 -12.26 15.35 -23.07
C TYR A 100 -12.26 15.76 -24.53
N ILE A 101 -13.23 15.30 -25.33
CA ILE A 101 -13.40 15.78 -26.71
C ILE A 101 -13.74 17.27 -26.67
N LYS A 102 -14.72 17.63 -25.84
CA LYS A 102 -15.15 19.03 -25.67
C LYS A 102 -14.11 19.88 -24.96
N ILE A 103 -13.48 19.35 -23.90
CA ILE A 103 -12.47 20.09 -23.12
C ILE A 103 -11.28 20.47 -24.00
N ASN A 104 -10.86 19.59 -24.90
CA ASN A 104 -9.66 19.79 -25.71
C ASN A 104 -9.96 20.41 -27.09
N GLU A 105 -11.22 20.73 -27.39
CA GLU A 105 -11.62 21.32 -28.67
C GLU A 105 -10.88 22.63 -28.93
N GLY A 106 -10.19 22.71 -30.07
CA GLY A 106 -9.48 23.91 -30.51
C GLY A 106 -8.16 24.21 -29.77
N ILE A 107 -7.66 23.29 -28.93
CA ILE A 107 -6.36 23.47 -28.24
C ILE A 107 -5.20 23.05 -29.15
N ASP A 108 -5.21 21.81 -29.63
CA ASP A 108 -4.16 21.25 -30.50
C ASP A 108 -4.70 20.05 -31.30
N ASP A 109 -4.88 20.25 -32.60
CA ASP A 109 -5.45 19.26 -33.53
C ASP A 109 -4.42 18.23 -34.05
N SER A 110 -3.18 18.28 -33.55
CA SER A 110 -2.12 17.39 -34.02
C SER A 110 -2.43 15.91 -33.69
N LYS A 111 -2.31 15.06 -34.72
CA LYS A 111 -2.73 13.66 -34.69
C LYS A 111 -1.58 12.70 -34.40
N TRP A 112 -1.02 12.78 -33.21
CA TRP A 112 0.05 11.89 -32.76
C TRP A 112 -0.12 11.52 -31.29
N GLN A 113 0.40 10.35 -30.94
CA GLN A 113 0.08 9.64 -29.70
C GLN A 113 0.64 10.26 -28.41
N TYR A 114 1.46 11.31 -28.48
CA TYR A 114 1.90 12.04 -27.27
C TYR A 114 1.39 13.48 -27.21
N ASN A 115 0.44 13.87 -28.08
CA ASN A 115 -0.38 15.06 -27.86
C ASN A 115 -1.40 14.76 -26.76
N TYR A 116 -1.17 15.29 -25.56
CA TYR A 116 -2.04 15.10 -24.39
C TYR A 116 -3.46 15.65 -24.57
N ASN A 117 -3.69 16.54 -25.54
CA ASN A 117 -5.00 17.07 -25.86
C ASN A 117 -5.77 16.17 -26.85
N ASN A 118 -5.14 15.13 -27.40
CA ASN A 118 -5.80 14.26 -28.35
C ASN A 118 -6.68 13.21 -27.63
N PRO A 119 -8.03 13.27 -27.77
CA PRO A 119 -8.94 12.40 -27.05
C PRO A 119 -8.92 10.93 -27.52
N ASP A 120 -8.30 10.63 -28.67
CA ASP A 120 -8.08 9.24 -29.10
C ASP A 120 -6.95 8.56 -28.30
N TRP A 121 -6.07 9.33 -27.65
CA TRP A 121 -4.92 8.82 -26.92
C TRP A 121 -4.96 9.14 -25.44
N HIS A 122 -5.54 10.28 -25.05
CA HIS A 122 -5.51 10.78 -23.68
C HIS A 122 -6.83 11.39 -23.19
N PRO A 123 -7.13 11.28 -21.89
CA PRO A 123 -6.45 10.39 -20.95
C PRO A 123 -6.84 8.92 -21.17
N PHE A 124 -7.93 8.67 -21.90
CA PHE A 124 -8.42 7.33 -22.19
C PHE A 124 -8.05 6.88 -23.60
N TYR A 125 -7.54 5.66 -23.71
CA TYR A 125 -7.13 5.10 -24.99
C TYR A 125 -8.33 4.80 -25.88
N LYS A 126 -8.43 5.47 -27.03
CA LYS A 126 -9.36 5.21 -28.13
C LYS A 126 -10.82 5.00 -27.69
N GLY A 127 -11.32 5.88 -26.82
CA GLY A 127 -12.69 5.83 -26.30
C GLY A 127 -12.99 4.63 -25.38
N THR A 128 -11.97 3.87 -24.95
CA THR A 128 -12.11 2.82 -23.94
C THR A 128 -12.08 3.43 -22.53
N LYS A 129 -12.07 2.58 -21.50
CA LYS A 129 -11.82 3.00 -20.10
C LYS A 129 -10.35 2.83 -19.68
N LEU A 130 -9.45 2.49 -20.60
CA LEU A 130 -8.03 2.33 -20.30
C LEU A 130 -7.38 3.70 -20.19
N HIS A 131 -7.04 4.09 -18.97
CA HIS A 131 -6.42 5.37 -18.68
C HIS A 131 -4.90 5.30 -18.88
N THR A 132 -4.32 6.28 -19.56
CA THR A 132 -2.87 6.40 -19.71
C THR A 132 -2.23 6.73 -18.35
N LEU A 133 -1.22 5.96 -17.97
CA LEU A 133 -0.62 6.03 -16.63
C LEU A 133 0.69 6.84 -16.59
N GLN A 134 1.29 7.11 -17.74
CA GLN A 134 2.53 7.89 -17.87
C GLN A 134 3.62 7.38 -16.92
N SER A 135 4.20 8.26 -16.10
CA SER A 135 5.29 7.90 -15.18
C SER A 135 4.90 6.92 -14.07
N VAL A 136 3.61 6.64 -13.84
CA VAL A 136 3.20 5.54 -12.92
C VAL A 136 3.79 4.20 -13.35
N THR A 137 4.06 4.00 -14.65
CA THR A 137 4.75 2.81 -15.17
C THR A 137 6.10 2.57 -14.51
N LYS A 138 6.82 3.63 -14.09
CA LYS A 138 8.13 3.48 -13.42
C LYS A 138 8.02 2.73 -12.10
N SER A 139 6.94 2.95 -11.33
CA SER A 139 6.70 2.21 -10.10
C SER A 139 6.45 0.72 -10.35
N VAL A 140 5.75 0.40 -11.44
CA VAL A 140 5.52 -1.00 -11.86
C VAL A 140 6.83 -1.65 -12.31
N THR A 141 7.64 -0.94 -13.10
CA THR A 141 8.98 -1.41 -13.51
C THR A 141 9.90 -1.63 -12.31
N SER A 142 9.94 -0.68 -11.36
CA SER A 142 10.72 -0.80 -10.13
C SER A 142 10.28 -2.00 -9.28
N ALA A 143 8.97 -2.22 -9.13
CA ALA A 143 8.44 -3.40 -8.45
C ALA A 143 8.83 -4.71 -9.15
N ALA A 144 8.79 -4.74 -10.49
CA ALA A 144 9.21 -5.91 -11.27
C ALA A 144 10.71 -6.22 -11.07
N ILE A 145 11.56 -5.20 -11.00
CA ILE A 145 12.98 -5.35 -10.66
C ILE A 145 13.15 -5.92 -9.24
N GLY A 146 12.39 -5.42 -8.26
CA GLY A 146 12.38 -5.97 -6.91
C GLY A 146 11.97 -7.45 -6.86
N VAL A 147 10.99 -7.86 -7.68
CA VAL A 147 10.62 -9.28 -7.84
C VAL A 147 11.75 -10.10 -8.44
N ALA A 148 12.46 -9.59 -9.45
CA ALA A 148 13.61 -10.26 -10.06
C ALA A 148 14.77 -10.44 -9.07
N ILE A 149 15.03 -9.44 -8.23
CA ILE A 149 16.00 -9.55 -7.12
C ILE A 149 15.55 -10.64 -6.14
N GLY A 150 14.28 -10.66 -5.75
CA GLY A 150 13.73 -11.68 -4.86
C GLY A 150 13.74 -13.10 -5.44
N ARG A 151 13.88 -13.24 -6.76
CA ARG A 151 14.06 -14.52 -7.48
C ARG A 151 15.52 -14.87 -7.75
N GLU A 152 16.46 -14.07 -7.28
CA GLU A 152 17.90 -14.23 -7.53
C GLU A 152 18.29 -14.10 -9.02
N GLU A 153 17.41 -13.56 -9.86
CA GLU A 153 17.68 -13.27 -11.28
C GLU A 153 18.56 -12.02 -11.43
N VAL A 154 18.49 -11.11 -10.45
CA VAL A 154 19.37 -9.94 -10.31
C VAL A 154 20.01 -9.99 -8.92
N PRO A 155 21.35 -9.92 -8.79
CA PRO A 155 22.02 -10.10 -7.49
C PRO A 155 21.61 -9.11 -6.40
N GLY A 156 21.20 -7.91 -6.78
CA GLY A 156 20.84 -6.82 -5.88
C GLY A 156 20.89 -5.47 -6.59
N VAL A 157 20.70 -4.39 -5.84
CA VAL A 157 20.70 -3.02 -6.39
C VAL A 157 22.11 -2.46 -6.66
N ASP A 158 23.14 -3.03 -6.02
CA ASP A 158 24.53 -2.60 -6.19
C ASP A 158 25.17 -3.08 -7.51
N VAL A 159 24.47 -3.89 -8.29
CA VAL A 159 24.97 -4.38 -9.58
C VAL A 159 25.20 -3.20 -10.53
N LYS A 160 26.31 -3.22 -11.26
CA LYS A 160 26.59 -2.16 -12.24
C LYS A 160 25.67 -2.32 -13.45
N ILE A 161 25.14 -1.20 -13.93
CA ILE A 161 24.27 -1.17 -15.11
C ILE A 161 25.02 -1.69 -16.34
N VAL A 162 26.32 -1.41 -16.46
CA VAL A 162 27.15 -1.90 -17.57
C VAL A 162 27.27 -3.43 -17.58
N ASP A 163 27.15 -4.10 -16.44
CA ASP A 163 27.21 -5.56 -16.37
C ASP A 163 25.87 -6.19 -16.81
N ILE A 164 24.75 -5.50 -16.58
CA ILE A 164 23.42 -5.92 -17.04
C ILE A 164 23.33 -5.80 -18.57
N PHE A 165 23.85 -4.70 -19.14
CA PHE A 165 23.83 -4.44 -20.58
C PHE A 165 25.15 -4.79 -21.28
N LYS A 166 25.89 -5.77 -20.76
CA LYS A 166 27.24 -6.15 -21.25
C LYS A 166 27.27 -6.55 -22.74
N ASP A 167 26.14 -6.99 -23.28
CA ASP A 167 25.99 -7.45 -24.66
C ASP A 167 25.54 -6.32 -25.61
N GLU A 168 25.39 -5.09 -25.10
CA GLU A 168 24.93 -3.92 -25.85
C GLU A 168 26.04 -2.89 -26.07
N GLU A 169 25.99 -2.16 -27.19
CA GLU A 169 26.86 -1.00 -27.38
C GLU A 169 26.35 0.19 -26.57
N ILE A 170 27.10 0.60 -25.55
CA ILE A 170 26.73 1.73 -24.68
C ILE A 170 27.27 3.04 -25.27
N ALA A 171 26.37 3.83 -25.86
CA ALA A 171 26.70 5.16 -26.37
C ALA A 171 27.27 6.08 -25.27
N ASN A 172 28.31 6.86 -25.58
CA ASN A 172 28.94 7.83 -24.67
C ASN A 172 29.38 7.20 -23.33
N LEU A 173 30.03 6.04 -23.38
CA LEU A 173 30.53 5.35 -22.18
C LEU A 173 31.67 6.13 -21.52
N ASP A 174 31.39 6.77 -20.38
CA ASP A 174 32.35 7.49 -19.55
C ASP A 174 32.52 6.83 -18.16
N GLU A 175 33.44 7.36 -17.34
CA GLU A 175 33.69 6.87 -15.98
C GLU A 175 32.49 7.02 -15.04
N ARG A 176 31.47 7.82 -15.40
CA ARG A 176 30.23 7.94 -14.62
C ARG A 176 29.30 6.78 -14.93
N LYS A 177 29.12 6.44 -16.21
CA LYS A 177 28.33 5.27 -16.62
C LYS A 177 28.94 3.96 -16.15
N LYS A 178 30.27 3.83 -16.16
CA LYS A 178 30.98 2.62 -15.69
C LYS A 178 30.81 2.32 -14.20
N ARG A 179 30.53 3.36 -13.38
CA ARG A 179 30.31 3.20 -11.93
C ARG A 179 28.84 3.22 -11.53
N MET A 180 27.93 3.45 -12.48
CA MET A 180 26.49 3.53 -12.22
C MET A 180 25.96 2.15 -11.83
N THR A 181 25.25 2.11 -10.71
CA THR A 181 24.58 0.94 -10.17
C THR A 181 23.12 0.92 -10.56
N LEU A 182 22.44 -0.19 -10.31
CA LEU A 182 20.99 -0.28 -10.46
C LEU A 182 20.26 0.62 -9.45
N GLU A 183 20.82 0.82 -8.25
CA GLU A 183 20.31 1.79 -7.27
C GLU A 183 20.25 3.20 -7.85
N ASP A 184 21.33 3.68 -8.48
CA ASP A 184 21.40 5.02 -9.10
C ASP A 184 20.33 5.26 -10.20
N VAL A 185 19.77 4.19 -10.78
CA VAL A 185 18.72 4.27 -11.81
C VAL A 185 17.32 4.25 -11.20
N LEU A 186 17.19 3.71 -9.99
CA LEU A 186 15.92 3.55 -9.28
C LEU A 186 15.61 4.70 -8.30
N THR A 187 16.60 5.53 -7.96
CA THR A 187 16.48 6.64 -6.99
C THR A 187 17.15 7.92 -7.48
#